data_AF-A0A496U477-F1
#
_entry.id   AF-A0A496U477-F1
#
_cell.length_a   1.000
_cell.length_b   1.000
_cell.length_c   1.000
_cell.angle_alpha   90.00
_cell.angle_beta   90.00
_cell.angle_gamma   90.00
#
_symmetry.space_group_name_H-M   'P 1'
#
loop_
_entity.id
_entity.type
_entity.pdbx_description
1 polymer ?
#
loop_
_entity_poly.entity_id
_entity_poly.type
_entity_poly.pdbx_seq_one_letter_code
_entity_poly.pdbx_strand_id
1 'polypeptide(L)' 'AEYRFVNLIGGDAVGMSTVPEVIVARHMGIEVLGFSIITNVADPYNPKPTTHEEVIQVGEKSGKILGRLIEEILRNM' A
#
# COMPACT_ATOMS: atom_id res chain seq x y z
N ALA A 1 -6.05 -18.94 -3.51
CA ALA A 1 -5.38 -19.20 -4.79
C ALA A 1 -4.75 -17.92 -5.35
N GLU A 2 -5.50 -16.81 -5.37
CA GLU A 2 -5.06 -15.51 -5.87
C GLU A 2 -3.82 -14.95 -5.17
N TYR A 3 -3.71 -15.02 -3.83
CA TYR A 3 -2.49 -14.59 -3.14
C TYR A 3 -1.22 -15.35 -3.58
N ARG A 4 -1.34 -16.65 -3.88
CA ARG A 4 -0.21 -17.42 -4.45
C ARG A 4 0.12 -16.96 -5.85
N PHE A 5 -0.90 -16.66 -6.66
CA PHE A 5 -0.70 -16.12 -8.00
C PHE A 5 0.01 -14.77 -7.95
N VAL A 6 -0.46 -13.82 -7.12
CA VAL A 6 0.16 -12.50 -6.95
C VAL A 6 1.63 -12.64 -6.52
N ASN A 7 1.91 -13.51 -5.57
CA ASN A 7 3.29 -13.78 -5.15
C ASN A 7 4.14 -14.38 -6.27
N LEU A 8 3.59 -15.34 -7.04
CA LEU A 8 4.28 -15.98 -8.16
C LEU A 8 4.64 -15.00 -9.28
N ILE A 9 3.80 -13.99 -9.53
CA ILE A 9 4.06 -12.94 -10.54
C ILE A 9 4.94 -11.80 -10.00
N GLY A 10 5.43 -11.90 -8.76
CA GLY A 10 6.35 -10.92 -8.15
C GLY A 10 5.68 -9.77 -7.39
N GLY A 11 4.41 -9.90 -7.01
CA GLY A 11 3.74 -8.92 -6.16
C GLY A 11 4.07 -9.12 -4.68
N ASP A 12 4.58 -8.07 -4.04
CA ASP A 12 4.84 -8.01 -2.59
C ASP A 12 3.65 -7.48 -1.78
N ALA A 13 2.78 -6.69 -2.41
CA ALA A 13 1.56 -6.15 -1.85
C ALA A 13 0.45 -6.10 -2.91
N VAL A 14 -0.82 -6.10 -2.47
CA VAL A 14 -1.98 -5.97 -3.34
C VAL A 14 -2.93 -4.92 -2.79
N GLY A 15 -3.46 -4.08 -3.66
CA GLY A 15 -4.41 -3.02 -3.34
C GLY A 15 -5.39 -2.79 -4.48
N MET A 16 -6.36 -1.90 -4.26
CA MET A 16 -7.46 -1.64 -5.20
C MET A 16 -7.42 -0.22 -5.80
N SER A 17 -6.27 0.45 -5.75
CA SER A 17 -6.07 1.84 -6.20
C SER A 17 -4.62 2.04 -6.68
N THR A 18 -4.16 3.30 -6.78
CA THR A 18 -2.80 3.78 -7.04
C THR A 18 -2.29 3.60 -8.47
N VAL A 19 -2.49 2.44 -9.08
CA VAL A 19 -1.97 2.17 -10.45
C VAL A 19 -2.54 3.15 -11.48
N PRO A 20 -3.86 3.41 -11.56
CA PRO A 20 -4.40 4.37 -12.52
C PRO A 20 -3.83 5.79 -12.35
N GLU A 21 -3.69 6.25 -11.11
CA GLU A 21 -3.19 7.57 -10.77
C GLU A 21 -1.71 7.73 -11.18
N VAL A 22 -0.88 6.71 -10.92
CA VAL A 22 0.55 6.71 -11.31
C VAL A 22 0.72 6.71 -12.83
N ILE A 23 -0.12 5.97 -13.57
CA ILE A 23 -0.07 5.95 -15.04
C ILE A 23 -0.35 7.36 -15.59
N VAL A 24 -1.37 8.04 -15.07
CA VAL A 24 -1.71 9.42 -15.49
C VAL A 24 -0.60 10.40 -15.11
N ALA A 25 -0.08 10.34 -13.89
CA ALA A 25 1.02 11.19 -13.44
C ALA A 25 2.26 11.01 -14.33
N ARG A 26 2.61 9.77 -14.68
CA ARG A 26 3.73 9.48 -15.59
C ARG A 26 3.50 10.04 -16.98
N HIS A 27 2.29 9.92 -17.53
CA HIS A 27 1.92 10.52 -18.82
C HIS A 27 2.08 12.05 -18.80
N MET A 28 1.85 12.69 -17.65
CA MET A 28 2.00 14.14 -17.46
C MET A 28 3.44 14.57 -17.12
N GLY A 29 4.40 13.66 -17.06
CA GLY A 29 5.79 13.97 -16.67
C GLY A 29 5.97 14.31 -15.19
N ILE A 30 5.03 13.92 -14.33
CA ILE A 30 5.08 14.14 -12.88
C ILE A 30 5.89 13.01 -12.22
N GLU A 31 6.84 13.37 -11.37
CA GLU A 31 7.56 12.42 -10.52
C GLU A 31 6.66 11.95 -9.38
N VAL A 32 6.67 10.65 -9.09
CA VAL A 32 5.80 10.03 -8.08
C VAL A 32 6.61 9.24 -7.07
N LEU A 33 6.35 9.51 -5.79
CA LEU A 33 6.77 8.69 -4.66
C LEU A 33 5.53 8.02 -4.05
N GLY A 34 5.48 6.68 -4.08
CA GLY A 34 4.35 5.89 -3.60
C GLY A 34 4.64 5.17 -2.28
N PHE A 35 3.65 5.11 -1.40
CA PHE A 35 3.70 4.35 -0.15
C PHE A 35 2.52 3.40 -0.05
N SER A 36 2.72 2.23 0.55
CA SER A 36 1.65 1.29 0.92
C SER A 36 1.77 0.96 2.39
N ILE A 37 0.69 1.17 3.14
CA ILE A 37 0.57 0.66 4.51
C ILE A 37 0.02 -0.76 4.42
N ILE A 38 0.77 -1.74 4.92
CA ILE A 38 0.32 -3.13 4.99
C ILE A 38 -0.67 -3.26 6.15
N THR A 39 -1.97 -3.19 5.84
CA THR A 39 -3.05 -3.20 6.84
C THR A 39 -3.46 -4.61 7.26
N ASN A 40 -3.14 -5.62 6.45
CA ASN A 40 -3.42 -7.03 6.75
C ASN A 40 -2.37 -7.94 6.10
N VAL A 41 -2.20 -9.14 6.67
CA VAL A 41 -1.27 -10.15 6.14
C VAL A 41 -2.05 -11.19 5.34
N ALA A 42 -1.69 -11.31 4.06
CA ALA A 42 -2.23 -12.33 3.17
C ALA A 42 -1.40 -13.62 3.26
N ASP A 43 -1.77 -14.52 4.19
CA ASP A 43 -1.16 -15.85 4.28
C ASP A 43 -1.95 -16.87 3.42
N PRO A 44 -1.39 -17.36 2.30
CA PRO A 44 -2.08 -18.31 1.42
C PRO A 44 -2.17 -19.74 1.99
N TYR A 45 -1.44 -20.05 3.05
CA TYR A 45 -1.43 -21.35 3.73
C TYR A 45 -2.27 -21.35 5.00
N ASN A 46 -2.47 -20.18 5.61
CA ASN A 46 -3.31 -19.99 6.79
C ASN A 46 -4.19 -18.72 6.66
N PRO A 47 -5.20 -18.74 5.77
CA PRO A 47 -6.02 -17.57 5.52
C PRO A 47 -6.85 -17.23 6.76
N LYS A 48 -6.75 -15.98 7.23
CA LYS A 48 -7.60 -15.44 8.29
C LYS A 48 -8.50 -14.35 7.70
N PRO A 49 -9.79 -14.31 8.06
CA PRO A 49 -10.63 -13.19 7.69
C PRO A 49 -10.06 -11.91 8.33
N THR A 50 -10.19 -10.80 7.62
CA THR A 50 -9.89 -9.47 8.14
C THR A 50 -11.10 -8.59 7.87
N THR A 51 -11.55 -7.84 8.87
CA THR A 51 -12.68 -6.92 8.71
C THR A 51 -12.22 -5.55 8.20
N HIS A 52 -13.16 -4.77 7.67
CA HIS A 52 -12.84 -3.42 7.22
C HIS A 52 -12.42 -2.51 8.39
N GLU A 53 -13.02 -2.72 9.56
CA GLU A 53 -12.69 -2.00 10.79
C GLU A 53 -11.25 -2.28 11.24
N GLU A 54 -10.80 -3.54 11.19
CA GLU A 54 -9.41 -3.90 11.49
C GLU A 54 -8.43 -3.21 10.53
N VAL A 55 -8.77 -3.17 9.24
CA VAL A 55 -7.99 -2.47 8.22
C VAL A 55 -7.89 -0.97 8.52
N ILE A 56 -9.00 -0.32 8.87
CA ILE A 56 -9.04 1.09 9.23
C ILE A 56 -8.17 1.35 10.47
N GLN A 57 -8.29 0.53 11.52
CA GLN A 57 -7.52 0.70 12.75
C GLN A 57 -6.01 0.65 12.51
N VAL A 58 -5.53 -0.29 11.68
CA VAL A 58 -4.11 -0.36 11.31
C VAL A 58 -3.71 0.85 10.47
N GLY A 59 -4.58 1.29 9.56
CA GLY A 59 -4.41 2.48 8.74
C GLY A 59 -4.23 3.75 9.57
N GLU A 60 -5.11 4.00 10.55
CA GLU A 60 -5.05 5.17 11.44
C GLU A 60 -3.78 5.18 12.30
N LYS A 61 -3.41 4.01 12.86
CA LYS A 61 -2.21 3.88 13.68
C LYS A 61 -0.94 4.16 12.87
N SER A 62 -0.86 3.58 11.67
CA SER A 62 0.31 3.70 10.80
C SER A 62 0.36 5.04 10.06
N GLY A 63 -0.80 5.65 9.80
CA GLY A 63 -0.93 6.94 9.11
C GLY A 63 -0.20 8.06 9.85
N LYS A 64 -0.18 8.04 11.19
CA LYS A 64 0.61 9.01 11.99
C LYS A 64 2.12 8.86 11.84
N ILE A 65 2.60 7.66 11.53
CA ILE A 65 4.02 7.39 11.27
C ILE A 65 4.36 7.82 9.86
N LEU A 66 3.54 7.42 8.88
CA LEU A 66 3.70 7.81 7.49
C LEU A 66 3.63 9.32 7.30
N GLY A 67 2.70 10.02 7.97
CA GLY A 67 2.61 11.48 7.93
C GLY A 67 3.91 12.16 8.37
N ARG A 68 4.50 11.73 9.49
CA ARG A 68 5.80 12.22 9.95
C ARG A 68 6.92 11.92 8.95
N LEU A 69 6.94 10.73 8.35
CA LEU A 69 7.91 10.38 7.33
C LEU A 69 7.79 11.29 6.10
N ILE A 70 6.56 11.56 5.64
CA ILE A 70 6.31 12.46 4.51
C ILE A 70 6.76 13.88 4.85
N GLU A 71 6.44 14.40 6.04
CA GLU A 71 6.91 15.71 6.47
C GLU A 71 8.44 15.83 6.45
N GLU A 72 9.15 14.82 6.94
CA GLU A 72 10.62 14.80 6.93
C GLU A 72 11.19 14.67 5.51
N ILE A 73 10.58 13.86 4.65
CA ILE A 73 10.99 13.76 3.25
C ILE A 73 10.86 15.14 2.58
N LEU A 74 9.70 15.80 2.73
CA LEU A 74 9.45 17.11 2.12
C LEU A 74 10.39 18.20 2.64
N ARG A 75 10.84 18.13 3.90
CA ARG A 75 11.83 19.07 4.45
C ARG A 75 13.22 18.90 3.83
N ASN A 76 13.55 17.71 3.34
CA ASN A 76 14.88 17.34 2.84
C ASN A 76 14.95 17.20 1.30
N MET A 77 13.85 17.52 0.60
CA MET A 77 13.81 17.67 -0.86
C MET A 77 14.30 19.05 -1.27
#